data_AF-A0A1W9VDP5-F1
#
_entry.id   AF-A0A1W9VDP5-F1
#
_cell.length_a   1.000
_cell.length_b   1.000
_cell.length_c   1.000
_cell.angle_alpha   90.00
_cell.angle_beta   90.00
_cell.angle_gamma   90.00
#
_symmetry.space_group_name_H-M   'P 1'
#
loop_
_entity.id
_entity.type
_entity.pdbx_description
1 polymer ?
#
loop_
_entity_poly.entity_id
_entity_poly.type
_entity_poly.pdbx_seq_one_letter_code
_entity_poly.pdbx_strand_id
1 'polypeptide(L)' 'MKQKYKTFFTRRAYDDLRDVYRYIKEELQNNSSAIKIVDEVEERIAVLENFPLSGRLVQDGVLQRKGYRKL' A
#
# COMPACT_ATOMS: atom_id res chain seq x y z
N MET A 1 17.95 15.73 -12.73
CA MET A 1 17.10 15.27 -11.61
C MET A 1 16.30 14.06 -12.08
N LYS A 2 16.34 12.92 -11.39
CA LYS A 2 15.47 11.78 -11.74
C LYS A 2 14.00 12.22 -11.54
N GLN A 3 13.15 12.09 -12.54
CA GLN A 3 11.72 12.35 -12.38
C GLN A 3 11.14 11.34 -11.38
N LYS A 4 10.49 11.85 -10.33
CA LYS A 4 9.69 11.05 -9.41
C LYS A 4 8.27 10.92 -9.94
N TYR A 5 7.74 9.70 -9.92
CA TYR A 5 6.34 9.45 -10.20
C TYR A 5 5.47 9.92 -9.03
N LYS A 6 4.26 10.40 -9.35
CA LYS A 6 3.24 10.72 -8.35
C LYS A 6 2.39 9.49 -8.06
N THR A 7 2.18 9.19 -6.79
CA THR A 7 1.27 8.13 -6.34
C THR A 7 -0.15 8.68 -6.18
N PHE A 8 -1.14 7.88 -6.56
CA PHE A 8 -2.55 8.19 -6.41
C PHE A 8 -3.23 7.04 -5.70
N PHE A 9 -4.11 7.37 -4.77
CA PHE A 9 -4.85 6.39 -3.98
C PHE A 9 -6.32 6.45 -4.33
N THR A 10 -6.93 5.29 -4.49
CA THR A 10 -8.39 5.21 -4.57
C THR A 10 -8.95 5.48 -3.18
N ARG A 11 -10.19 6.00 -3.12
CA ARG A 11 -10.92 6.14 -1.86
C ARG A 11 -10.98 4.81 -1.09
N ARG A 12 -11.19 3.71 -1.82
CA ARG A 12 -11.24 2.38 -1.23
C ARG A 12 -9.94 2.00 -0.53
N ALA A 13 -8.78 2.26 -1.14
CA ALA A 13 -7.48 1.96 -0.52
C ALA A 13 -7.26 2.76 0.78
N TYR A 14 -7.76 4.01 0.84
CA TYR A 14 -7.69 4.81 2.06
C TYR A 14 -8.62 4.26 3.16
N ASP A 15 -9.85 3.86 2.79
CA ASP A 15 -10.80 3.24 3.71
C ASP A 15 -10.24 1.89 4.23
N ASP A 16 -9.62 1.08 3.36
CA ASP A 16 -9.00 -0.19 3.75
C ASP A 16 -7.88 0.01 4.78
N LEU A 17 -7.00 1.02 4.61
CA LEU A 17 -5.94 1.34 5.58
C LEU A 17 -6.50 1.84 6.90
N ARG A 18 -7.55 2.65 6.86
CA ARG A 18 -8.27 3.12 8.06
C ARG A 18 -8.87 1.96 8.84
N ASP A 19 -9.48 1.00 8.16
CA ASP A 19 -10.08 -0.17 8.80
C ASP A 19 -9.02 -1.06 9.46
N VAL A 20 -7.87 -1.27 8.82
CA VAL A 20 -6.73 -1.98 9.41
C VAL A 20 -6.22 -1.27 10.67
N TYR A 21 -5.98 0.04 10.59
CA TYR A 21 -5.56 0.84 11.74
C TYR A 21 -6.54 0.72 12.90
N ARG A 22 -7.83 0.91 12.61
CA ARG A 22 -8.90 0.86 13.60
C ARG A 22 -8.98 -0.51 14.27
N TYR A 23 -8.94 -1.59 13.50
CA TYR A 23 -8.97 -2.94 14.02
C TYR A 23 -7.81 -3.19 15.01
N ILE A 24 -6.59 -2.84 14.64
CA ILE A 24 -5.42 -3.08 15.50
C ILE A 24 -5.47 -2.19 16.75
N LYS A 25 -5.90 -0.94 16.62
CA LYS A 25 -5.97 0.00 17.73
C LYS A 25 -7.11 -0.32 18.70
N GLU A 26 -8.31 -0.54 18.19
CA GLU A 26 -9.55 -0.59 18.97
C GLU A 26 -9.92 -2.03 19.35
N GLU A 27 -9.78 -2.99 18.44
CA GLU A 27 -10.14 -4.38 18.75
C GLU A 27 -8.99 -5.12 19.43
N LEU A 28 -7.76 -4.92 18.93
CA LEU A 28 -6.56 -5.56 19.51
C LEU A 28 -5.90 -4.72 20.61
N GLN A 29 -6.42 -3.51 20.89
CA GLN A 29 -5.92 -2.61 21.94
C GLN A 29 -4.42 -2.30 21.81
N ASN A 30 -3.89 -2.27 20.58
CA ASN A 30 -2.46 -2.12 20.32
C ASN A 30 -2.16 -0.90 19.45
N ASN A 31 -2.07 0.26 20.10
CA ASN A 31 -1.84 1.53 19.40
C ASN A 31 -0.46 1.59 18.71
N SER A 32 0.59 1.01 19.29
CA SER A 32 1.93 1.06 18.70
C SER A 32 2.01 0.24 17.41
N SER A 33 1.41 -0.95 17.37
CA SER A 33 1.32 -1.74 16.14
C SER A 33 0.41 -1.10 15.09
N ALA A 34 -0.67 -0.42 15.50
CA ALA A 34 -1.54 0.30 14.58
C ALA A 34 -0.81 1.43 13.84
N ILE A 35 0.06 2.17 14.53
CA ILE A 35 0.91 3.21 13.90
C ILE A 35 1.97 2.55 13.02
N LYS A 36 2.67 1.54 13.55
CA LYS A 36 3.75 0.85 12.84
C LYS A 36 3.31 0.27 11.49
N ILE A 37 2.12 -0.30 11.39
CA ILE A 37 1.64 -0.86 10.11
C ILE A 37 1.32 0.22 9.07
N VAL A 38 0.87 1.40 9.51
CA VAL A 38 0.61 2.53 8.60
C VAL A 38 1.93 3.05 8.04
N ASP A 39 2.93 3.23 8.91
CA ASP A 39 4.27 3.66 8.53
C ASP A 39 4.93 2.67 7.54
N GLU A 40 4.86 1.36 7.84
CA GLU A 40 5.41 0.31 6.96
C GLU A 40 4.75 0.32 5.57
N VAL A 41 3.44 0.57 5.50
CA VAL A 41 2.72 0.68 4.23
C VAL A 41 3.15 1.94 3.46
N GLU A 42 3.26 3.08 4.14
CA GLU A 42 3.71 4.34 3.53
C GLU A 42 5.12 4.23 2.96
N GLU A 43 6.07 3.70 3.74
CA GLU A 43 7.45 3.46 3.30
C GLU A 43 7.51 2.57 2.06
N ARG A 44 6.69 1.50 2.04
CA ARG A 44 6.65 0.57 0.90
C ARG A 44 6.09 1.22 -0.35
N ILE A 45 5.10 2.11 -0.22
CA ILE A 45 4.53 2.85 -1.35
C ILE A 45 5.51 3.92 -1.86
N ALA A 46 6.26 4.59 -0.99
CA ALA A 46 7.23 5.63 -1.36
C ALA A 46 8.29 5.12 -2.36
N VAL A 47 8.62 3.82 -2.31
CA VAL A 47 9.52 3.19 -3.30
C VAL A 47 8.99 3.32 -4.73
N LEU A 48 7.67 3.32 -4.93
CA LEU A 48 7.03 3.42 -6.26
C LEU A 48 7.28 4.77 -6.93
N GLU A 49 7.56 5.84 -6.17
CA GLU A 49 7.93 7.14 -6.75
C GLU A 49 9.19 7.05 -7.61
N ASN A 50 10.10 6.14 -7.27
CA ASN A 50 11.37 5.96 -7.96
C ASN A 50 11.40 4.68 -8.80
N PHE A 51 10.66 3.65 -8.38
CA PHE A 51 10.67 2.31 -8.96
C PHE A 51 9.24 1.77 -9.12
N PRO A 52 8.44 2.30 -10.07
CA PRO A 52 7.02 1.94 -10.21
C PRO A 52 6.79 0.47 -10.58
N LEU A 53 7.82 -0.24 -11.07
CA LEU A 53 7.76 -1.66 -11.46
C LEU A 53 8.35 -2.62 -10.41
N SER A 54 8.65 -2.14 -9.20
CA SER A 54 9.26 -2.94 -8.12
C SER A 54 8.35 -4.04 -7.55
N GLY A 55 7.02 -3.88 -7.64
CA GLY A 55 6.07 -4.92 -7.27
C GLY A 55 6.02 -6.06 -8.28
N ARG A 56 5.77 -7.29 -7.81
CA ARG A 56 5.60 -8.45 -8.68
C ARG A 56 4.25 -8.39 -9.41
N LEU A 57 4.18 -8.92 -10.63
CA LEU A 57 2.90 -9.12 -11.29
C LEU A 57 2.03 -10.07 -10.45
N VAL A 58 0.73 -9.80 -10.42
CA VAL A 58 -0.23 -10.70 -9.76
C VAL A 58 -0.32 -12.03 -10.52
N GLN A 59 -0.72 -13.09 -9.81
CA GLN A 59 -0.85 -14.44 -10.39
C GLN A 59 -2.13 -14.62 -11.20
N ASP A 60 -3.18 -13.86 -10.86
CA ASP A 60 -4.44 -13.89 -11.62
C ASP A 60 -4.20 -13.48 -13.07
N GLY A 61 -4.57 -14.35 -14.02
CA GLY A 61 -4.26 -14.14 -15.43
C GLY A 61 -4.92 -12.92 -16.04
N VAL A 62 -6.12 -12.53 -15.58
CA VAL A 62 -6.83 -11.35 -16.10
C VAL A 62 -6.16 -10.08 -15.59
N LEU A 63 -5.87 -10.01 -14.30
CA LEU A 63 -5.23 -8.84 -13.69
C LEU A 63 -3.77 -8.71 -14.13
N GLN A 64 -3.07 -9.82 -14.30
CA GLN A 64 -1.70 -9.84 -14.82
C GLN A 64 -1.63 -9.22 -16.21
N ARG A 65 -2.52 -9.62 -17.13
CA ARG A 65 -2.58 -9.04 -18.49
C ARG A 65 -2.90 -7.55 -18.49
N LYS A 66 -3.60 -7.06 -17.47
CA LYS A 66 -3.86 -5.63 -17.24
C LYS A 66 -2.72 -4.89 -16.54
N GLY A 67 -1.62 -5.58 -16.22
CA GLY A 67 -0.42 -4.98 -15.62
C GLY A 67 -0.50 -4.74 -14.11
N TYR A 68 -1.49 -5.31 -13.41
CA TYR A 68 -1.60 -5.16 -11.96
C TYR A 68 -0.43 -5.82 -11.23
N ARG A 69 0.05 -5.15 -10.19
CA ARG A 69 1.20 -5.58 -9.36
C ARG A 69 0.81 -5.64 -7.89
N LYS A 70 1.53 -6.48 -7.14
CA LYS A 70 1.48 -6.55 -5.68
C LYS A 70 2.86 -6.16 -5.12
N LEU A 71 2.84 -5.21 -4.18
CA LEU A 71 4.03 -4.73 -3.45
C LEU A 71 4.51 -5.70 -2.37
#